data_AF-F0B9Y4-F1
#
_entry.id   AF-F0B9Y4-F1
#
_cell.length_a   1.000
_cell.length_b   1.000
_cell.length_c   1.000
_cell.angle_alpha   90.00
_cell.angle_beta   90.00
_cell.angle_gamma   90.00
#
_symmetry.space_group_name_H-M   'P 1'
#
loop_
_entity.id
_entity.type
_entity.pdbx_description
1 polymer ?
#
loop_
_entity_poly.entity_id
_entity_poly.type
_entity_poly.pdbx_seq_one_letter_code
_entity_poly.pdbx_strand_id
1 'polypeptide(L)' 'MRHSENYDVMVNEQTVVLRRQGSSIPSVANILGSEVDKEGVRTIWLDRLVHRGAVVSLNDNWVASGAISTVLTCCAQ' A
#
# COMPACT_ATOMS: atom_id res chain seq x y z
N MET A 1 2.96 17.91 14.31
CA MET A 1 3.05 18.09 12.85
C MET A 1 3.15 16.70 12.22
N ARG A 2 2.07 16.19 11.60
CA ARG A 2 2.10 14.86 10.96
C ARG A 2 2.93 15.00 9.68
N HIS A 3 4.07 14.34 9.60
CA HIS A 3 4.82 14.23 8.34
C HIS A 3 3.97 13.40 7.37
N SER A 4 3.43 14.04 6.34
CA SER A 4 2.88 13.33 5.19
C SER A 4 4.07 12.82 4.39
N GLU A 5 4.33 11.53 4.46
CA GLU A 5 5.34 10.89 3.62
C GLU A 5 4.67 10.47 2.31
N ASN A 6 5.16 10.99 1.18
CA ASN A 6 4.62 10.63 -0.13
C ASN A 6 5.28 9.34 -0.63
N TYR A 7 4.48 8.42 -1.15
CA TYR A 7 4.92 7.15 -1.72
C TYR A 7 4.37 6.96 -3.14
N ASP A 8 5.25 6.59 -4.06
CA ASP A 8 4.82 6.08 -5.35
C ASP A 8 4.45 4.60 -5.17
N VAL A 9 3.23 4.24 -5.57
CA VAL A 9 2.71 2.86 -5.50
C VAL A 9 2.54 2.32 -6.92
N MET A 10 3.20 1.22 -7.22
CA MET A 10 3.05 0.50 -8.49
C MET A 10 2.56 -0.91 -8.19
N VAL A 11 1.38 -1.26 -8.72
CA VAL A 11 0.78 -2.59 -8.58
C VAL A 11 0.97 -3.35 -9.88
N ASN A 12 1.55 -4.55 -9.79
CA ASN A 12 1.68 -5.49 -10.90
C ASN A 12 0.85 -6.76 -10.61
N GLU A 13 0.95 -7.79 -11.45
CA GLU A 13 0.17 -9.03 -11.32
C GLU A 13 0.40 -9.78 -10.01
N GLN A 14 1.66 -9.89 -9.56
CA GLN A 14 2.04 -10.68 -8.39
C GLN A 14 2.71 -9.87 -7.28
N THR A 15 3.04 -8.61 -7.52
CA THR A 15 3.86 -7.80 -6.62
C THR A 15 3.37 -6.37 -6.53
N VAL A 16 3.62 -5.74 -5.39
CA VAL A 16 3.52 -4.30 -5.23
C VAL A 16 4.89 -3.70 -4.96
N VAL A 17 5.22 -2.64 -5.68
CA VAL A 17 6.41 -1.83 -5.48
C VAL A 17 6.00 -0.51 -4.84
N LEU A 18 6.62 -0.19 -3.71
CA LEU A 18 6.44 1.08 -3.01
C LEU A 18 7.75 1.84 -2.97
N ARG A 19 7.74 3.09 -3.42
CA ARG A 19 8.90 3.97 -3.36
C ARG A 19 8.55 5.22 -2.57
N ARG A 20 9.17 5.37 -1.41
CA ARG A 20 9.11 6.63 -0.66
C ARG A 20 9.79 7.74 -1.49
N GLN A 21 9.12 8.87 -1.67
CA GLN A 21 9.75 10.02 -2.32
C GLN A 21 10.99 10.47 -1.53
N GLY A 22 12.11 10.62 -2.22
CA GLY A 22 13.42 10.90 -1.62
C GLY A 22 14.23 9.67 -1.20
N SER A 23 13.66 8.45 -1.28
CA SER A 23 14.42 7.19 -1.17
C SER A 23 14.80 6.69 -2.57
N SER A 24 16.05 6.26 -2.73
CA SER A 24 16.51 5.55 -3.94
C SER A 24 16.18 4.05 -3.93
N ILE A 25 15.78 3.52 -2.77
CA ILE A 25 15.54 2.08 -2.59
C ILE A 25 14.02 1.85 -2.51
N PRO A 26 13.43 1.13 -3.49
CA PRO A 26 12.03 0.72 -3.43
C PRO A 26 11.86 -0.52 -2.55
N SER A 27 10.71 -0.61 -1.87
CA SER A 27 10.24 -1.81 -1.19
C SER A 27 9.38 -2.64 -2.13
N VAL A 28 9.67 -3.93 -2.25
CA VAL A 28 8.89 -4.87 -3.08
C VAL A 28 8.27 -5.92 -2.19
N ALA A 29 6.97 -6.16 -2.36
CA ALA A 29 6.20 -7.15 -1.61
C ALA A 29 5.37 -8.03 -2.57
N ASN A 30 5.20 -9.30 -2.22
CA ASN A 30 4.35 -10.21 -2.99
C ASN A 30 2.88 -10.03 -2.59
N ILE A 31 1.98 -10.18 -3.55
CA ILE A 31 0.54 -10.17 -3.35
C ILE A 31 0.10 -11.56 -2.87
N LEU A 32 -0.48 -11.62 -1.68
CA LEU A 32 -1.08 -12.83 -1.12
C LEU A 32 -2.52 -13.04 -1.60
N GLY A 33 -3.19 -11.95 -1.95
CA GLY A 33 -4.55 -11.94 -2.48
C GLY A 33 -5.02 -10.51 -2.72
N SER A 34 -6.18 -10.39 -3.37
CA SER A 34 -6.89 -9.12 -3.49
C SER A 34 -8.39 -9.35 -3.52
N GLU A 35 -9.15 -8.39 -2.99
CA GLU A 35 -10.59 -8.34 -3.10
C GLU A 35 -11.04 -6.96 -3.59
N VAL A 36 -12.24 -6.90 -4.15
CA VAL A 36 -12.96 -5.65 -4.42
C VAL A 36 -14.29 -5.77 -3.69
N ASP A 37 -14.58 -4.82 -2.81
CA ASP A 37 -15.83 -4.83 -2.06
C ASP A 37 -17.01 -4.32 -2.91
N LYS A 38 -18.20 -4.29 -2.30
CA LYS A 38 -19.43 -3.84 -2.97
C LYS A 38 -19.43 -2.35 -3.32
N GLU A 39 -18.54 -1.57 -2.70
CA GLU A 39 -18.38 -0.14 -2.91
C GLU A 39 -17.27 0.16 -3.95
N GLY A 40 -16.70 -0.89 -4.55
CA GLY A 40 -15.65 -0.77 -5.56
C GLY A 40 -14.26 -0.53 -4.96
N VAL A 41 -14.11 -0.67 -3.65
CA VAL A 41 -12.84 -0.47 -2.97
C VAL A 41 -11.97 -1.71 -3.14
N ARG A 42 -10.76 -1.52 -3.69
CA ARG A 42 -9.82 -2.62 -3.91
C ARG A 42 -8.89 -2.79 -2.71
N THR A 43 -8.88 -3.97 -2.11
CA THR A 43 -7.99 -4.35 -1.02
C THR A 43 -6.95 -5.38 -1.49
N ILE A 44 -5.66 -5.18 -1.16
CA ILE A 44 -4.54 -6.09 -1.49
C ILE A 44 -3.78 -6.45 -0.21
N TRP A 45 -3.55 -7.74 0.02
CA TRP A 45 -2.74 -8.24 1.14
C TRP A 45 -1.33 -8.60 0.68
N LEU A 46 -0.33 -8.21 1.48
CA LEU A 46 1.09 -8.37 1.13
C LEU A 46 1.86 -9.30 2.08
N ASP A 47 2.88 -9.99 1.56
CA ASP A 47 3.74 -10.96 2.27
C ASP A 47 4.62 -10.34 3.36
N ARG A 48 4.81 -9.02 3.32
CA ARG A 48 5.67 -8.31 4.26
C ARG A 48 5.10 -6.95 4.63
N LEU A 49 5.51 -6.52 5.81
CA LEU A 49 5.16 -5.23 6.36
C LEU A 49 5.96 -4.13 5.67
N VAL A 50 5.26 -3.25 4.97
CA VAL A 50 5.84 -2.11 4.26
C VAL A 50 6.03 -0.91 5.21
N HIS A 51 5.28 -0.85 6.31
CA HIS A 51 5.41 0.21 7.33
C HIS A 51 5.10 -0.28 8.75
N ARG A 52 5.91 0.14 9.73
CA ARG A 52 5.66 -0.14 11.16
C ARG A 52 4.55 0.76 11.71
N GLY A 53 3.39 0.17 12.03
CA GLY A 53 2.55 0.58 13.16
C GLY A 53 1.58 1.75 13.01
N ALA A 54 1.31 2.28 11.81
CA ALA A 54 0.30 3.31 11.62
C ALA A 54 -0.42 3.15 10.27
N VAL A 55 -1.66 3.67 10.19
CA VAL A 55 -2.34 3.88 8.91
C VAL A 55 -1.62 5.01 8.19
N VAL A 56 -1.13 4.76 6.97
CA VAL A 56 -0.36 5.72 6.18
C VAL A 56 -1.00 5.89 4.81
N SER A 57 -1.21 7.14 4.41
CA SER A 57 -1.56 7.49 3.03
C SER A 57 -0.31 7.39 2.17
N LEU A 58 -0.37 6.56 1.13
CA LEU A 58 0.76 6.33 0.24
C LEU A 58 0.70 7.31 -0.95
N ASN A 59 -0.49 7.53 -1.51
CA ASN A 59 -0.83 8.59 -2.47
C ASN A 59 -2.33 8.96 -2.29
N ASP A 60 -2.90 9.78 -3.17
CA ASP A 60 -4.27 10.31 -3.02
C ASP A 60 -5.35 9.23 -2.87
N ASN A 61 -5.12 8.03 -3.40
CA ASN A 61 -6.13 6.98 -3.45
C ASN A 61 -5.80 5.76 -2.60
N TRP A 62 -4.54 5.57 -2.17
CA TRP A 62 -4.11 4.36 -1.46
C TRP A 62 -3.84 4.60 0.01
N VAL A 63 -4.43 3.71 0.84
CA VAL A 63 -4.18 3.65 2.27
C VAL A 63 -3.53 2.32 2.63
N ALA A 64 -2.42 2.38 3.36
CA ALA A 64 -1.79 1.22 3.98
C ALA A 64 -2.17 1.14 5.46
N SER A 65 -2.59 -0.04 5.92
CA SER A 65 -2.73 -0.35 7.35
C SER A 65 -2.06 -1.69 7.65
N GLY A 66 -1.59 -1.89 8.88
CA GLY A 66 -0.82 -3.09 9.21
C GLY A 66 -1.00 -3.63 10.61
N ALA A 67 -1.32 -4.92 10.67
CA ALA A 67 -0.89 -5.85 11.72
C ALA A 67 -0.50 -7.18 11.04
N ILE A 68 0.77 -7.57 11.18
CA ILE A 68 1.43 -8.78 10.61
C ILE A 68 1.49 -8.81 9.05
N SER A 69 0.51 -8.26 8.35
CA SER A 69 0.48 -8.06 6.88
C SER A 69 0.19 -6.58 6.56
N THR A 70 0.68 -6.08 5.42
CA THR A 70 0.26 -4.77 4.90
C THR A 70 -0.97 -4.94 4.02
N VAL A 71 -2.01 -4.20 4.35
CA VAL A 71 -3.28 -4.13 3.61
C VAL A 71 -3.31 -2.81 2.85
N LEU A 72 -3.44 -2.87 1.53
CA LEU A 72 -3.56 -1.70 0.65
C LEU A 72 -4.99 -1.55 0.15
N THR A 73 -5.60 -0.40 0.36
CA THR A 73 -6.99 -0.11 0.00
C THR A 73 -7.05 1.06 -0.98
N CYS A 74 -7.74 0.94 -2.12
CA CYS A 74 -7.92 2.00 -3.12
C CYS A 74 -9.39 2.33 -3.37
N CYS A 75 -9.77 3.62 -3.31
CA CYS A 75 -11.07 4.10 -3.78
C CYS A 75 -11.08 4.24 -5.31
N ALA A 76 -12.15 3.78 -5.96
CA ALA A 76 -12.38 4.07 -7.37
C ALA A 76 -12.90 5.52 -7.54
N GLN A 77 -12.37 6.25 -8.53
CA GLN A 77 -12.95 7.51 -9.01
C GLN A 77 -14.04 7.24 -10.05
#